data_AF-A0A1M5NFV1-F1
#
_entry.id   AF-A0A1M5NFV1-F1
#
_cell.length_a   1.000
_cell.length_b   1.000
_cell.length_c   1.000
_cell.angle_alpha   90.00
_cell.angle_beta   90.00
_cell.angle_gamma   90.00
#
_symmetry.space_group_name_H-M   'P 1'
#
loop_
_entity.id
_entity.type
_entity.pdbx_description
1 polymer ?
#
loop_
_entity_poly.entity_id
_entity_poly.type
_entity_poly.pdbx_seq_one_letter_code
_entity_poly.pdbx_strand_id
1 'polypeptide(L)' 'MKERIEKIPGLVIDYLKSLNWVVLLGIALFCIILAIVNNIRVGEGKSVEWIGSQDVMEKPADIL' A
#
# COMPACT_ATOMS: atom_id res chain seq x y z
N MET A 1 -15.48 -27.79 -14.91
CA MET A 1 -15.29 -26.75 -13.87
C MET A 1 -13.81 -26.52 -13.55
N LYS A 2 -13.01 -27.56 -13.28
CA LYS A 2 -11.56 -27.46 -13.06
C LYS A 2 -10.81 -26.65 -14.14
N GLU A 3 -11.00 -26.99 -15.43
CA GLU A 3 -10.35 -26.27 -16.54
C GLU A 3 -10.72 -24.78 -16.65
N ARG A 4 -11.90 -24.37 -16.17
CA ARG A 4 -12.28 -22.95 -16.16
C ARG A 4 -11.56 -22.20 -15.06
N ILE A 5 -11.38 -22.84 -13.91
CA ILE A 5 -10.68 -22.26 -12.74
C ILE A 5 -9.18 -22.13 -13.04
N GLU A 6 -8.59 -23.11 -13.71
CA GLU A 6 -7.18 -23.10 -14.12
C GLU A 6 -6.82 -21.97 -15.09
N LYS A 7 -7.81 -21.43 -15.82
CA LYS A 7 -7.62 -20.30 -16.75
C LYS A 7 -7.78 -18.92 -16.09
N ILE A 8 -8.34 -18.85 -14.88
CA ILE A 8 -8.57 -17.58 -14.16
C ILE A 8 -7.26 -16.80 -13.93
N PRO A 9 -6.15 -17.41 -13.49
CA PRO A 9 -4.90 -16.68 -13.26
C PRO A 9 -4.39 -16.01 -14.54
N GLY A 10 -4.48 -16.71 -15.69
CA GLY A 10 -4.09 -16.16 -17.00
C GLY A 10 -4.95 -14.96 -17.38
N LEU A 11 -6.27 -15.08 -17.23
CA LEU A 11 -7.20 -14.00 -17.51
C LEU A 11 -6.95 -12.76 -16.63
N VAL A 12 -6.60 -12.96 -15.36
CA VAL A 12 -6.27 -11.86 -14.44
C VAL A 12 -4.97 -11.17 -14.86
N ILE A 13 -3.95 -11.93 -15.24
CA ILE A 13 -2.67 -11.37 -15.71
C ILE A 13 -2.86 -10.60 -17.02
N ASP A 14 -3.64 -11.14 -17.96
CA ASP A 14 -3.89 -10.48 -19.24
C ASP A 14 -4.72 -9.19 -19.05
N TYR A 15 -5.70 -9.22 -18.15
CA TYR A 15 -6.44 -8.03 -17.75
C TYR A 15 -5.51 -6.98 -17.13
N LEU A 16 -4.65 -7.37 -16.19
CA LEU A 16 -3.68 -6.46 -15.57
C LEU A 16 -2.75 -5.83 -16.61
N LYS A 17 -2.25 -6.60 -17.59
CA LYS A 17 -1.42 -6.07 -18.68
C LYS A 17 -2.16 -5.07 -19.58
N SER A 18 -3.47 -5.19 -19.71
CA SER A 18 -4.28 -4.28 -20.54
C SER A 18 -4.48 -2.89 -19.93
N LEU A 19 -4.19 -2.72 -18.63
CA LEU A 19 -4.38 -1.45 -17.95
C LEU A 19 -3.34 -0.42 -18.41
N ASN A 20 -3.73 0.86 -18.39
CA ASN A 20 -2.81 1.95 -18.65
C ASN A 20 -1.92 2.22 -17.42
N TRP A 21 -0.86 1.42 -17.29
CA TRP A 21 0.06 1.47 -16.15
C TRP A 21 0.73 2.83 -15.96
N VAL A 22 0.97 3.59 -17.03
CA VAL A 22 1.57 4.93 -16.93
C VAL A 22 0.64 5.87 -16.16
N VAL A 23 -0.65 5.85 -16.48
CA VAL A 23 -1.66 6.66 -15.78
C VAL A 23 -1.84 6.17 -14.34
N LEU A 24 -1.94 4.87 -14.13
CA LEU A 24 -2.12 4.29 -12.80
C LEU A 24 -0.93 4.61 -11.86
N LEU A 25 0.30 4.48 -12.36
CA LEU A 25 1.50 4.84 -11.61
C LEU A 25 1.58 6.34 -11.37
N GLY A 26 1.16 7.17 -12.33
CA GLY A 26 1.06 8.61 -12.15
C GLY A 26 0.08 9.01 -11.03
N ILE A 27 -1.10 8.40 -11.01
CA ILE A 27 -2.09 8.60 -9.94
C ILE A 27 -1.53 8.11 -8.59
N ALA A 28 -0.91 6.93 -8.56
CA ALA A 28 -0.32 6.39 -7.33
C ALA A 28 0.75 7.34 -6.76
N LEU A 29 1.65 7.85 -7.61
CA LEU A 29 2.67 8.81 -7.21
C LEU A 29 2.05 10.12 -6.71
N PHE A 30 1.03 10.63 -7.40
CA PHE A 30 0.32 11.83 -6.99
C PHE A 30 -0.33 11.66 -5.60
N CYS A 31 -0.96 10.51 -5.33
CA CYS A 31 -1.53 10.20 -4.02
C CYS A 31 -0.47 10.13 -2.92
N ILE A 32 0.70 9.53 -3.20
CA ILE A 32 1.82 9.48 -2.23
C ILE A 32 2.30 10.90 -1.88
N ILE A 33 2.49 11.76 -2.88
CA ILE A 33 2.90 13.15 -2.66
C ILE A 33 1.86 13.89 -1.82
N LEU A 34 0.57 13.75 -2.15
CA LEU A 34 -0.51 14.37 -1.37
C LEU A 34 -0.55 13.87 0.07
N ALA A 35 -0.34 12.57 0.30
CA ALA A 35 -0.30 12.00 1.64
C ALA A 35 0.84 12.63 2.47
N ILE A 36 2.04 12.75 1.90
CA ILE A 36 3.19 13.38 2.55
C ILE A 36 2.89 14.86 2.87
N VAL A 37 2.44 15.61 1.87
CA VAL A 37 2.14 17.05 2.02
C VAL A 37 1.04 17.26 3.07
N ASN A 38 0.00 16.45 3.06
CA ASN A 38 -1.09 16.53 4.03
C ASN A 38 -0.56 16.26 5.46
N ASN A 39 0.31 15.27 5.62
CA ASN A 39 0.83 14.91 6.94
C ASN A 39 1.80 15.97 7.52
N ILE A 40 2.53 16.69 6.66
CA ILE A 40 3.38 17.83 7.06
C ILE A 40 2.53 19.07 7.40
N ARG A 41 1.43 19.29 6.67
CA ARG A 41 0.61 20.50 6.81
C ARG A 41 -0.37 20.44 7.98
N VAL A 42 -0.83 19.25 8.34
CA VAL A 42 -1.81 19.08 9.41
C VAL A 42 -1.12 19.23 10.78
N GLY A 43 -1.75 19.95 11.72
CA GLY A 43 -1.16 20.15 13.05
C GLY A 43 -0.92 18.83 13.78
N GLU A 44 0.07 18.78 14.67
CA GLU A 44 0.62 17.56 15.29
C GLU A 44 -0.43 16.62 15.89
N GLY A 45 -1.55 17.14 16.42
CA GLY A 45 -2.65 16.32 16.95
C GLY A 45 -3.53 15.61 15.91
N LYS A 46 -3.27 15.84 14.61
CA LYS A 46 -4.00 15.24 13.48
C LYS A 46 -3.06 14.56 12.47
N SER A 47 -1.75 14.66 12.67
CA SER A 47 -0.78 13.97 11.83
C SER A 47 -0.74 12.50 12.21
N VAL A 48 -0.71 11.62 11.22
CA VAL A 48 -0.57 10.19 11.43
C VAL A 48 0.91 9.88 11.56
N GLU A 49 1.30 9.19 12.62
CA GLU A 49 2.66 8.70 12.78
C GLU A 49 2.99 7.68 11.67
N TRP A 50 4.15 7.83 11.03
CA TRP A 50 4.50 7.01 9.88
C TRP A 50 4.82 5.58 10.32
N ILE A 51 4.39 4.60 9.52
CA ILE A 51 4.72 3.19 9.76
C ILE A 51 6.25 3.05 9.77
N GLY A 52 6.81 2.63 10.90
CA GLY A 52 8.25 2.47 11.11
C GLY A 52 8.95 3.62 11.87
N SER A 53 8.27 4.73 12.16
CA SER A 53 8.77 5.73 13.11
C SER A 53 8.32 5.50 14.55
N GLN A 54 7.47 4.50 14.76
CA GLN A 54 6.90 4.14 16.05
C GLN A 54 7.94 3.39 16.88
N ASP A 55 8.02 3.69 18.17
CA ASP A 55 8.87 2.93 19.09
C ASP A 55 8.47 1.45 19.06
N VAL A 56 9.47 0.59 18.79
CA VAL A 56 9.27 -0.85 18.86
C VAL A 56 9.00 -1.18 20.32
N MET A 57 7.76 -1.57 20.65
CA MET A 57 7.46 -2.07 21.99
C MET A 57 8.42 -3.22 22.30
N GLU A 58 9.25 -3.04 23.33
CA GLU A 58 10.20 -4.06 23.77
C GLU A 58 9.46 -5.37 23.96
N LYS A 59 9.98 -6.44 23.33
CA LYS A 59 9.45 -7.79 23.51
C LYS A 59 9.37 -8.04 25.02
N PRO A 60 8.20 -8.44 25.58
CA PRO A 60 8.13 -8.75 27.00
C PRO A 60 9.22 -9.77 27.31
N ALA A 61 10.05 -9.48 28.32
CA ALA A 61 11.18 -10.32 28.68
C ALA A 61 10.68 -11.76 28.82
N ASP A 62 11.36 -12.70 28.15
CA ASP A 62 11.03 -14.12 28.25
C ASP A 62 11.16 -14.50 29.73
N ILE A 63 10.02 -14.59 30.43
CA ILE A 63 9.97 -14.96 31.84
C ILE A 63 10.35 -16.45 31.89
N LEU A 64 11.58 -16.73 32.37
CA LEU A 64 12.10 -18.06 32.67
C LEU A 64 11.44 -18.66 33.92
#